data_AF-A0A1L7N5W9-F1
#
_entry.id   AF-A0A1L7N5W9-F1
#
_cell.length_a   1.000
_cell.length_b   1.000
_cell.length_c   1.000
_cell.angle_alpha   90.00
_cell.angle_beta   90.00
_cell.angle_gamma   90.00
#
_symmetry.space_group_name_H-M   'P 1'
#
loop_
_entity.id
_entity.type
_entity.pdbx_description
1 polymer ?
#
loop_
_entity_poly.entity_id
_entity_poly.type
_entity_poly.pdbx_seq_one_letter_code
_entity_poly.pdbx_strand_id
1 'polypeptide(L)'
;MSLETEIAGLSSKVTSLIDYFTTAKTAIAKAIADAVAAAPAISRTFYVNQLIGDDNALGNSDSPLKTIGRAVVATPSGGVADIILVEDYTHTEFVSVGSRRIMIRGETEGSTTRKLILNEYLGANGMKRFGGFQFNRASSVDFADMTISLPDSAGGLQAAQDTYYSMIYAGGSKAPGFMPVKLYNVAFALRGTFTGKIVGAGFPCVSLSAINCTIPAALEGSLLNGVAAGKDPNTIPWLTTNIVKL
;
A
#
# COMPACT_ATOMS: atom_id res chain seq x y z
N MET A 1 73.66 11.13 -16.83
CA MET A 1 72.27 11.63 -16.80
C MET A 1 72.30 12.98 -16.12
N SER A 2 71.64 13.99 -16.67
CA SER A 2 71.62 15.33 -16.07
C SER A 2 70.41 15.49 -15.14
N LEU A 3 70.52 16.38 -14.15
CA LEU A 3 69.44 16.68 -13.20
C LEU A 3 68.16 17.15 -13.91
N GLU A 4 68.28 17.84 -15.04
CA GLU A 4 67.13 18.27 -15.85
C GLU A 4 66.35 17.06 -16.40
N THR A 5 67.04 15.98 -16.75
CA THR A 5 66.41 14.75 -17.24
C THR A 5 65.63 14.04 -16.13
N GLU A 6 66.18 14.03 -14.91
CA GLU A 6 65.52 13.43 -13.74
C GLU A 6 64.30 14.25 -13.28
N ILE A 7 64.40 15.58 -13.28
CA ILE A 7 63.29 16.49 -12.95
C ILE A 7 62.15 16.36 -13.97
N ALA A 8 62.48 16.26 -15.27
CA ALA A 8 61.48 16.02 -16.30
C ALA A 8 60.79 14.67 -16.12
N GLY A 9 61.55 13.62 -15.79
CA GLY A 9 61.02 12.29 -15.49
C GLY A 9 60.10 12.27 -14.27
N LEU A 10 60.48 12.96 -13.19
CA LEU A 10 59.66 13.09 -11.99
C LEU A 10 58.36 13.86 -12.29
N SER A 11 58.45 14.99 -12.99
CA SER A 11 57.28 15.80 -13.35
C SER A 11 56.28 15.02 -14.19
N SER A 12 56.76 14.22 -15.15
CA SER A 12 55.92 13.34 -15.98
C SER A 12 55.19 12.28 -15.13
N LYS A 13 55.90 11.65 -14.18
CA LYS A 13 55.28 10.68 -13.24
C LYS A 13 54.26 11.34 -12.31
N VAL A 14 54.53 12.55 -11.83
CA VAL A 14 53.59 13.32 -11.00
C VAL A 14 52.32 13.66 -11.80
N THR A 15 52.43 14.14 -13.03
CA THR A 15 51.27 14.41 -13.90
C THR A 15 50.45 13.15 -14.14
N SER A 16 51.12 12.04 -14.45
CA SER A 16 50.46 10.74 -14.66
C SER A 16 49.68 10.26 -13.43
N LEU A 17 50.24 10.50 -12.23
CA LEU A 17 49.59 10.16 -10.97
C LEU A 17 48.38 11.07 -10.69
N ILE A 18 48.49 12.37 -10.96
CA ILE A 18 47.38 13.33 -10.82
C ILE A 18 46.23 12.98 -11.77
N ASP A 19 46.55 12.66 -13.02
CA ASP A 19 45.55 12.30 -14.03
C ASP A 19 44.83 10.99 -13.66
N TYR A 20 45.59 10.00 -13.17
CA TYR A 20 45.04 8.75 -12.68
C TYR A 20 44.04 8.98 -11.53
N PHE A 21 44.43 9.74 -10.50
CA PHE A 21 43.54 10.00 -9.36
C PHE A 21 42.33 10.87 -9.73
N THR A 22 42.49 11.84 -10.62
CA THR A 22 41.39 12.71 -11.08
C THR A 22 40.35 11.90 -11.87
N THR A 23 40.83 11.01 -12.75
CA THR A 23 39.98 10.08 -13.52
C THR A 23 39.25 9.11 -12.58
N ALA A 24 39.97 8.50 -11.64
CA ALA A 24 39.39 7.58 -10.67
C ALA A 24 38.34 8.25 -9.79
N LYS A 25 38.61 9.47 -9.28
CA LYS A 25 37.66 10.26 -8.48
C LYS A 25 36.36 10.52 -9.25
N THR A 26 36.46 10.88 -10.54
CA THR A 26 35.29 11.15 -11.39
C THR A 26 34.48 9.88 -11.64
N ALA A 27 35.14 8.76 -11.92
CA ALA A 27 34.49 7.47 -12.12
C ALA A 27 33.77 6.98 -10.85
N ILE A 28 34.41 7.11 -9.68
CA ILE A 28 33.82 6.76 -8.38
C ILE A 28 32.63 7.65 -8.07
N ALA A 29 32.75 8.97 -8.23
CA ALA A 29 31.63 9.90 -8.00
C ALA A 29 30.43 9.57 -8.89
N LYS A 30 30.68 9.22 -10.16
CA LYS A 30 29.63 8.76 -11.07
C LYS A 30 29.02 7.44 -10.60
N ALA A 31 29.82 6.45 -10.24
CA ALA A 31 29.32 5.16 -9.76
C ALA A 31 28.48 5.30 -8.47
N ILE A 32 28.87 6.21 -7.57
CA ILE A 32 28.08 6.55 -6.38
C ILE A 32 26.77 7.22 -6.77
N ALA A 33 26.81 8.22 -7.67
CA ALA A 33 25.60 8.89 -8.13
C ALA A 33 24.63 7.92 -8.82
N ASP A 34 25.15 7.03 -9.67
CA ASP A 34 24.39 5.97 -10.34
C ASP A 34 23.80 4.98 -9.29
N ALA A 35 24.56 4.59 -8.28
CA ALA A 35 24.10 3.69 -7.22
C ALA A 35 23.02 4.34 -6.32
N VAL A 36 23.18 5.62 -5.98
CA VAL A 36 22.19 6.40 -5.22
C VAL A 36 20.92 6.60 -6.04
N ALA A 37 21.04 6.90 -7.33
CA ALA A 37 19.89 7.01 -8.22
C ALA A 37 19.18 5.67 -8.44
N ALA A 38 19.93 4.56 -8.43
CA ALA A 38 19.40 3.21 -8.58
C ALA A 38 18.75 2.67 -7.30
N ALA A 39 19.10 3.21 -6.11
CA ALA A 39 18.51 2.83 -4.84
C ALA A 39 17.12 3.48 -4.70
N PRO A 40 16.01 2.73 -4.86
CA PRO A 40 14.69 3.32 -4.69
C PRO A 40 14.50 3.65 -3.21
N ALA A 41 13.89 4.80 -2.92
CA ALA A 41 13.50 5.10 -1.55
C ALA A 41 12.57 3.99 -1.03
N ILE A 42 13.05 3.23 -0.04
CA ILE A 42 12.37 2.05 0.51
C ILE A 42 11.13 2.47 1.30
N SER A 43 11.10 3.69 1.83
CA SER A 43 9.92 4.29 2.44
C SER A 43 9.58 5.60 1.73
N ARG A 44 8.34 5.77 1.29
CA ARG A 44 7.88 7.00 0.63
C ARG A 44 6.46 7.36 1.08
N THR A 45 6.24 8.66 1.25
CA THR A 45 4.92 9.24 1.42
C THR A 45 4.41 9.72 0.06
N PHE A 46 3.18 9.36 -0.29
CA PHE A 46 2.50 9.76 -1.52
C PHE A 46 1.20 10.48 -1.18
N TYR A 47 0.99 11.65 -1.77
CA TYR A 47 -0.29 12.36 -1.72
C TYR A 47 -1.13 11.93 -2.92
N VAL A 48 -2.40 11.62 -2.68
CA VAL A 48 -3.34 11.17 -3.70
C VAL A 48 -4.54 12.11 -3.74
N ASN A 49 -4.84 12.62 -4.92
CA ASN A 49 -6.02 13.42 -5.21
C ASN A 49 -6.55 13.04 -6.61
N GLN A 50 -7.76 12.49 -6.69
CA GLN A 50 -8.32 12.03 -7.97
C GLN A 50 -8.68 13.15 -8.94
N LEU A 51 -8.96 14.35 -8.43
CA LEU A 51 -9.42 15.48 -9.21
C LEU A 51 -8.25 16.21 -9.90
N ILE A 52 -7.19 16.50 -9.15
CA ILE A 52 -6.05 17.29 -9.63
C ILE A 52 -4.76 16.49 -9.81
N GLY A 53 -4.71 15.24 -9.39
CA GLY A 53 -3.51 14.41 -9.45
C GLY A 53 -3.18 13.90 -10.86
N ASP A 54 -1.90 13.57 -11.05
CA ASP A 54 -1.36 12.95 -12.26
C ASP A 54 -0.48 11.75 -11.88
N ASP A 55 -0.74 10.60 -12.50
CA ASP A 55 0.03 9.37 -12.24
C ASP A 55 1.44 9.38 -12.85
N ASN A 56 1.76 10.42 -13.64
CA ASN A 56 3.13 10.70 -14.09
C ASN A 56 3.89 11.63 -13.13
N ALA A 57 3.22 12.21 -12.13
CA ALA A 57 3.85 13.10 -11.16
C ALA A 57 4.72 12.36 -10.13
N LEU A 58 5.42 13.13 -9.30
CA LEU A 58 6.28 12.60 -8.24
C LEU A 58 5.48 12.10 -7.01
N GLY A 59 4.24 12.56 -6.84
CA GLY A 59 3.38 12.19 -5.72
C GLY A 59 3.66 12.92 -4.41
N ASN A 60 4.26 14.10 -4.46
CA ASN A 60 4.38 15.00 -3.30
C ASN A 60 3.09 15.85 -3.14
N SER A 61 3.03 16.70 -2.11
CA SER A 61 1.85 17.53 -1.82
C SER A 61 1.47 18.47 -2.96
N ASP A 62 2.47 19.02 -3.65
CA ASP A 62 2.28 20.04 -4.70
C ASP A 62 1.98 19.41 -6.07
N SER A 63 2.37 18.15 -6.26
CA SER A 63 2.12 17.34 -7.45
C SER A 63 1.64 15.93 -7.03
N PRO A 64 0.37 15.80 -6.57
CA PRO A 64 -0.16 14.53 -6.06
C PRO A 64 -0.35 13.51 -7.19
N LEU A 65 -0.34 12.22 -6.82
CA LEU A 65 -0.74 11.14 -7.72
C LEU A 65 -2.26 11.14 -7.90
N LYS A 66 -2.72 10.60 -9.02
CA LYS A 66 -4.15 10.45 -9.29
C LYS A 66 -4.72 9.21 -8.60
N THR A 67 -3.96 8.12 -8.55
CA THR A 67 -4.45 6.82 -8.08
C THR A 67 -3.60 6.22 -6.96
N ILE A 68 -4.28 5.48 -6.06
CA ILE A 68 -3.62 4.62 -5.05
C ILE A 68 -2.80 3.52 -5.75
N GLY A 69 -3.31 2.99 -6.87
CA GLY A 69 -2.60 1.98 -7.67
C GLY A 69 -1.22 2.45 -8.12
N ARG A 70 -1.12 3.71 -8.58
CA ARG A 70 0.16 4.29 -8.97
C ARG A 70 1.14 4.40 -7.81
N ALA A 71 0.67 4.80 -6.62
CA ALA A 71 1.50 4.87 -5.41
C ALA A 71 2.07 3.49 -5.06
N VAL A 72 1.24 2.44 -5.08
CA VAL A 72 1.68 1.06 -4.82
C VAL A 72 2.72 0.58 -5.84
N VAL A 73 2.52 0.90 -7.12
CA VAL A 73 3.48 0.57 -8.19
C VAL A 73 4.80 1.34 -8.04
N ALA A 74 4.74 2.60 -7.58
CA ALA A 74 5.92 3.43 -7.33
C ALA A 74 6.75 2.96 -6.13
N THR A 75 6.16 2.20 -5.22
CA THR A 75 6.88 1.59 -4.09
C THR A 75 7.65 0.35 -4.53
N PRO A 76 8.94 0.22 -4.21
CA PRO A 76 9.71 -0.99 -4.49
C PRO A 76 9.20 -2.19 -3.68
N SER A 77 9.46 -3.40 -4.15
CA SER A 77 9.28 -4.61 -3.34
C SER A 77 10.17 -4.55 -2.09
N GLY A 78 9.64 -4.90 -0.93
CA GLY A 78 10.24 -4.73 0.39
C GLY A 78 10.02 -3.33 0.99
N GLY A 79 9.40 -2.42 0.24
CA GLY A 79 9.19 -1.04 0.67
C GLY A 79 7.91 -0.79 1.46
N VAL A 80 7.82 0.45 1.93
CA VAL A 80 6.71 1.04 2.68
C VAL A 80 6.14 2.21 1.88
N ALA A 81 4.82 2.24 1.72
CA ALA A 81 4.09 3.38 1.17
C ALA A 81 3.19 3.98 2.25
N ASP A 82 3.35 5.27 2.54
CA ASP A 82 2.38 6.05 3.31
C ASP A 82 1.54 6.89 2.33
N ILE A 83 0.29 6.49 2.12
CA ILE A 83 -0.59 7.02 1.09
C ILE A 83 -1.62 7.94 1.76
N ILE A 84 -1.51 9.23 1.50
CA ILE A 84 -2.33 10.28 2.08
C ILE A 84 -3.43 10.67 1.11
N LEU A 85 -4.69 10.56 1.54
CA LEU A 85 -5.86 11.03 0.82
C LEU A 85 -6.07 12.51 1.12
N VAL A 86 -5.79 13.37 0.12
CA VAL A 86 -5.98 14.82 0.20
C VAL A 86 -7.46 15.19 0.11
N GLU A 87 -8.25 14.36 -0.56
CA GLU A 87 -9.70 14.47 -0.68
C GLU A 87 -10.36 13.09 -0.57
N ASP A 88 -11.69 13.04 -0.63
CA ASP A 88 -12.41 11.76 -0.72
C ASP A 88 -11.96 11.01 -1.99
N TYR A 89 -11.64 9.73 -1.84
CA TYR A 89 -11.11 8.89 -2.91
C TYR A 89 -12.09 7.78 -3.25
N THR A 90 -12.50 7.70 -4.52
CA THR A 90 -13.37 6.63 -5.02
C THR A 90 -12.55 5.48 -5.60
N HIS A 91 -12.59 4.32 -4.95
CA HIS A 91 -11.84 3.14 -5.35
C HIS A 91 -12.75 2.14 -6.06
N THR A 92 -12.46 1.83 -7.33
CA THR A 92 -13.30 1.01 -8.22
C THR A 92 -12.56 -0.17 -8.84
N GLU A 93 -11.44 -0.59 -8.25
CA GLU A 93 -10.61 -1.68 -8.77
C GLU A 93 -9.87 -2.41 -7.65
N PHE A 94 -9.29 -3.56 -7.96
CA PHE A 94 -8.35 -4.21 -7.06
C PHE A 94 -6.91 -3.79 -7.36
N VAL A 95 -6.22 -3.31 -6.33
CA VAL A 95 -4.79 -3.01 -6.41
C VAL A 95 -4.00 -4.20 -5.86
N SER A 96 -3.06 -4.72 -6.66
CA SER A 96 -2.20 -5.81 -6.22
C SER A 96 -1.03 -5.28 -5.38
N VAL A 97 -0.96 -5.72 -4.12
CA VAL A 97 0.07 -5.35 -3.16
C VAL A 97 0.96 -6.57 -2.93
N GLY A 98 2.08 -6.62 -3.65
CA GLY A 98 3.05 -7.70 -3.55
C GLY A 98 4.29 -7.28 -2.76
N SER A 99 4.65 -8.02 -1.70
CA SER A 99 5.86 -7.78 -0.90
C SER A 99 6.01 -6.33 -0.40
N ARG A 100 4.95 -5.68 0.07
CA ARG A 100 4.97 -4.27 0.48
C ARG A 100 4.16 -4.04 1.75
N ARG A 101 4.56 -3.03 2.53
CA ARG A 101 3.71 -2.45 3.58
C ARG A 101 3.02 -1.21 3.03
N ILE A 102 1.71 -1.14 3.14
CA ILE A 102 0.95 0.04 2.74
C ILE A 102 0.20 0.61 3.94
N MET A 103 0.28 1.92 4.12
CA MET A 103 -0.57 2.69 5.00
C MET A 103 -1.42 3.59 4.11
N ILE A 104 -2.73 3.62 4.33
CA ILE A 104 -3.63 4.55 3.65
C ILE A 104 -4.31 5.37 4.74
N ARG A 105 -4.23 6.70 4.64
CA ARG A 105 -4.79 7.58 5.67
C ARG A 105 -5.37 8.87 5.11
N GLY A 106 -6.28 9.49 5.87
CA GLY A 106 -6.67 10.87 5.59
C GLY A 106 -5.53 11.85 5.87
N GLU A 107 -5.56 12.99 5.19
CA GLU A 107 -4.57 14.07 5.38
C GLU A 107 -4.59 14.70 6.77
N THR A 108 -5.76 14.73 7.42
CA THR A 108 -5.91 15.30 8.77
C THR A 108 -5.86 14.20 9.83
N GLU A 109 -4.76 14.14 10.57
CA GLU A 109 -4.58 13.20 11.69
C GLU A 109 -5.68 13.36 12.75
N GLY A 110 -6.14 12.25 13.32
CA GLY A 110 -7.20 12.26 14.33
C GLY A 110 -8.60 12.54 13.77
N SER A 111 -8.74 12.81 12.47
CA SER A 111 -10.02 13.10 11.81
C SER A 111 -10.53 11.89 11.01
N THR A 112 -11.84 11.79 10.81
CA THR A 112 -12.47 10.81 9.92
C THR A 112 -13.18 11.46 8.74
N THR A 113 -12.84 12.73 8.44
CA THR A 113 -13.46 13.55 7.39
C THR A 113 -13.24 13.00 5.99
N ARG A 114 -12.03 12.52 5.69
CA ARG A 114 -11.69 11.92 4.39
C ARG A 114 -12.30 10.53 4.26
N LYS A 115 -12.84 10.25 3.08
CA LYS A 115 -13.46 8.96 2.76
C LYS A 115 -12.65 8.16 1.77
N LEU A 116 -12.43 6.89 2.08
CA LEU A 116 -12.11 5.87 1.09
C LEU A 116 -13.43 5.20 0.68
N ILE A 117 -13.93 5.56 -0.50
CA ILE A 117 -15.23 5.11 -1.01
C ILE A 117 -15.02 3.89 -1.88
N LEU A 118 -15.43 2.72 -1.40
CA LEU A 118 -15.24 1.46 -2.10
C LEU A 118 -16.46 1.16 -2.98
N ASN A 119 -16.33 1.34 -4.29
CA ASN A 119 -17.42 1.17 -5.25
C ASN A 119 -17.40 -0.20 -5.91
N GLU A 120 -18.59 -0.73 -6.19
CA GLU A 120 -18.77 -1.95 -6.94
C GLU A 120 -18.37 -1.78 -8.42
N TYR A 121 -17.85 -2.85 -9.01
CA TYR A 121 -17.54 -2.96 -10.43
C TYR A 121 -17.70 -4.41 -10.90
N LEU A 122 -17.86 -4.62 -12.21
CA LEU A 122 -17.89 -5.95 -12.80
C LEU A 122 -16.46 -6.45 -13.05
N GLY A 123 -16.13 -7.61 -12.48
CA GLY A 123 -14.90 -8.32 -12.81
C GLY A 123 -14.97 -8.91 -14.22
N ALA A 124 -13.81 -9.33 -14.74
CA ALA A 124 -13.71 -9.98 -16.05
C ALA A 124 -14.54 -11.28 -16.17
N ASN A 125 -14.87 -11.90 -15.03
CA ASN A 125 -15.75 -13.07 -14.94
C ASN A 125 -17.24 -12.73 -14.90
N GLY A 126 -17.62 -11.45 -15.06
CA GLY A 126 -19.01 -10.99 -15.00
C GLY A 126 -19.62 -10.98 -13.59
N MET A 127 -18.85 -11.35 -12.57
CA MET A 127 -19.27 -11.29 -11.17
C MET A 127 -18.92 -9.92 -10.59
N LYS A 128 -19.73 -9.44 -9.66
CA LYS A 128 -19.43 -8.18 -8.99
C LYS A 128 -18.33 -8.33 -7.95
N ARG A 129 -17.53 -7.27 -7.87
CA ARG A 129 -16.46 -7.00 -6.90
C ARG A 129 -16.63 -5.55 -6.44
N PHE A 130 -15.85 -5.11 -5.46
CA PHE A 130 -15.73 -3.71 -5.12
C PHE A 130 -14.27 -3.32 -4.93
N GLY A 131 -13.97 -2.02 -4.99
CA GLY A 131 -12.61 -1.53 -4.85
C GLY A 131 -11.91 -2.10 -3.60
N GLY A 132 -10.69 -2.60 -3.75
CA GLY A 132 -9.95 -3.19 -2.65
C GLY A 132 -8.50 -3.51 -2.97
N PHE A 133 -7.94 -4.46 -2.23
CA PHE A 133 -6.51 -4.79 -2.29
C PHE A 133 -6.28 -6.31 -2.29
N GLN A 134 -5.56 -6.79 -3.31
CA GLN A 134 -5.09 -8.17 -3.34
C GLN A 134 -3.67 -8.23 -2.77
N PHE A 135 -3.48 -8.96 -1.68
CA PHE A 135 -2.16 -9.13 -1.07
C PHE A 135 -1.47 -10.40 -1.55
N ASN A 136 -0.20 -10.24 -1.88
CA ASN A 136 0.70 -11.30 -2.30
C ASN A 136 2.03 -11.18 -1.54
N ARG A 137 2.64 -12.32 -1.21
CA ARG A 137 3.90 -12.45 -0.47
C ARG A 137 3.83 -11.72 0.88
N ALA A 138 4.94 -11.60 1.59
CA ALA A 138 4.99 -10.89 2.88
C ALA A 138 4.61 -9.41 2.71
N SER A 139 3.38 -9.06 3.08
CA SER A 139 2.80 -7.73 2.93
C SER A 139 1.94 -7.38 4.14
N SER A 140 1.65 -6.10 4.32
CA SER A 140 0.81 -5.60 5.41
C SER A 140 0.01 -4.37 4.99
N VAL A 141 -1.09 -4.11 5.71
CA VAL A 141 -1.92 -2.92 5.47
C VAL A 141 -2.38 -2.26 6.76
N ASP A 142 -2.23 -0.94 6.78
CA ASP A 142 -2.73 -0.07 7.83
C ASP A 142 -3.71 0.93 7.20
N PHE A 143 -4.88 1.11 7.80
CA PHE A 143 -5.81 2.20 7.49
C PHE A 143 -5.89 3.13 8.68
N ALA A 144 -5.78 4.44 8.45
CA ALA A 144 -5.86 5.42 9.52
C ALA A 144 -6.65 6.67 9.19
N ASP A 145 -7.21 7.33 10.22
CA ASP A 145 -7.71 8.70 10.14
C ASP A 145 -8.64 8.95 8.94
N MET A 146 -9.65 8.08 8.78
CA MET A 146 -10.57 8.14 7.65
C MET A 146 -11.89 7.44 7.94
N THR A 147 -12.86 7.69 7.08
CA THR A 147 -14.05 6.86 6.95
C THR A 147 -13.89 5.90 5.77
N ILE A 148 -14.09 4.60 6.00
CA ILE A 148 -14.22 3.60 4.94
C ILE A 148 -15.70 3.48 4.58
N SER A 149 -16.07 3.92 3.38
CA SER A 149 -17.44 3.89 2.88
C SER A 149 -17.69 2.64 2.04
N LEU A 150 -18.39 1.68 2.63
CA LEU A 150 -18.71 0.38 2.03
C LEU A 150 -19.91 0.49 1.06
N PRO A 151 -19.97 -0.33 0.01
CA PRO A 151 -21.07 -0.32 -0.94
C PRO A 151 -22.35 -0.90 -0.34
N ASP A 152 -23.49 -0.52 -0.93
CA ASP A 152 -24.75 -1.26 -0.75
C ASP A 152 -24.74 -2.48 -1.67
N SER A 153 -24.32 -3.64 -1.14
CA SER A 153 -24.23 -4.86 -1.94
C SER A 153 -25.59 -5.44 -2.29
N ALA A 154 -26.66 -5.14 -1.54
CA ALA A 154 -27.98 -5.70 -1.81
C ALA A 154 -28.77 -4.86 -2.83
N GLY A 155 -28.66 -3.53 -2.75
CA GLY A 155 -29.32 -2.59 -3.67
C GLY A 155 -28.44 -2.07 -4.81
N GLY A 156 -27.14 -2.36 -4.80
CA GLY A 156 -26.16 -1.90 -5.79
C GLY A 156 -26.16 -2.71 -7.09
N LEU A 157 -24.96 -2.97 -7.61
CA LEU A 157 -24.73 -3.64 -8.89
C LEU A 157 -25.42 -5.01 -8.92
N GLN A 158 -26.28 -5.21 -9.92
CA GLN A 158 -27.08 -6.42 -10.10
C GLN A 158 -26.26 -7.51 -10.81
N ALA A 159 -25.42 -8.20 -10.05
CA ALA A 159 -24.66 -9.36 -10.52
C ALA A 159 -24.35 -10.32 -9.37
N ALA A 160 -24.02 -11.58 -9.71
CA ALA A 160 -23.58 -12.55 -8.72
C ALA A 160 -22.29 -12.09 -8.02
N GLN A 161 -22.22 -12.29 -6.70
CA GLN A 161 -21.09 -11.86 -5.88
C GLN A 161 -19.90 -12.81 -6.06
N ASP A 162 -18.73 -12.26 -6.40
CA ASP A 162 -17.48 -13.01 -6.49
C ASP A 162 -17.02 -13.52 -5.11
N THR A 163 -16.34 -14.67 -5.07
CA THR A 163 -15.68 -15.19 -3.85
C THR A 163 -14.72 -14.18 -3.22
N TYR A 164 -14.12 -13.30 -4.03
CA TYR A 164 -13.21 -12.24 -3.61
C TYR A 164 -13.91 -10.88 -3.41
N TYR A 165 -15.24 -10.84 -3.25
CA TYR A 165 -15.98 -9.62 -2.92
C TYR A 165 -15.65 -9.16 -1.48
N SER A 166 -14.52 -8.48 -1.36
CA SER A 166 -13.89 -8.14 -0.08
C SER A 166 -12.94 -6.96 -0.21
N MET A 167 -12.72 -6.22 0.87
CA MET A 167 -11.84 -5.05 0.89
C MET A 167 -10.38 -5.46 0.74
N ILE A 168 -9.98 -6.53 1.42
CA ILE A 168 -8.68 -7.16 1.22
C ILE A 168 -8.83 -8.67 1.01
N TYR A 169 -8.03 -9.28 0.15
CA TYR A 169 -7.96 -10.74 0.00
C TYR A 169 -6.57 -11.19 -0.43
N ALA A 170 -6.33 -12.50 -0.37
CA ALA A 170 -5.18 -13.12 -0.99
C ALA A 170 -5.61 -14.22 -1.98
N GLY A 171 -4.78 -14.49 -2.98
CA GLY A 171 -5.10 -15.50 -3.99
C GLY A 171 -3.88 -16.00 -4.74
N GLY A 172 -3.97 -17.23 -5.24
CA GLY A 172 -2.92 -17.89 -6.02
C GLY A 172 -1.74 -18.40 -5.19
N SER A 173 -0.69 -18.85 -5.88
CA SER A 173 0.51 -19.48 -5.28
C SER A 173 1.42 -18.53 -4.48
N LYS A 174 1.00 -17.27 -4.31
CA LYS A 174 1.76 -16.22 -3.65
C LYS A 174 1.02 -15.65 -2.43
N ALA A 175 0.02 -16.32 -1.88
CA ALA A 175 -0.66 -15.85 -0.67
C ALA A 175 0.32 -15.68 0.50
N PRO A 176 0.24 -14.60 1.31
CA PRO A 176 1.03 -14.47 2.52
C PRO A 176 0.72 -15.58 3.53
N GLY A 177 1.74 -16.07 4.23
CA GLY A 177 1.54 -16.98 5.37
C GLY A 177 0.95 -16.30 6.61
N PHE A 178 1.05 -14.98 6.70
CA PHE A 178 0.51 -14.19 7.81
C PHE A 178 0.16 -12.78 7.31
N MET A 179 -1.05 -12.31 7.62
CA MET A 179 -1.55 -11.01 7.19
C MET A 179 -1.86 -10.11 8.38
N PRO A 180 -1.00 -9.12 8.69
CA PRO A 180 -1.31 -8.07 9.65
C PRO A 180 -2.13 -6.95 9.00
N VAL A 181 -3.23 -6.60 9.67
CA VAL A 181 -4.20 -5.58 9.29
C VAL A 181 -4.43 -4.68 10.49
N LYS A 182 -4.21 -3.37 10.31
CA LYS A 182 -4.46 -2.38 11.35
C LYS A 182 -5.51 -1.37 10.88
N LEU A 183 -6.46 -1.10 11.76
CA LEU A 183 -7.40 0.00 11.66
C LEU A 183 -7.10 0.94 12.84
N TYR A 184 -6.79 2.20 12.56
CA TYR A 184 -6.51 3.20 13.58
C TYR A 184 -7.38 4.44 13.35
N ASN A 185 -8.26 4.79 14.27
CA ASN A 185 -9.16 5.93 14.07
C ASN A 185 -9.97 5.83 12.75
N VAL A 186 -10.49 4.63 12.47
CA VAL A 186 -11.31 4.36 11.28
C VAL A 186 -12.78 4.28 11.67
N ALA A 187 -13.61 5.00 10.92
CA ALA A 187 -15.06 4.85 10.95
C ALA A 187 -15.54 4.05 9.73
N PHE A 188 -16.54 3.20 9.88
CA PHE A 188 -17.19 2.53 8.76
C PHE A 188 -18.52 3.20 8.44
N ALA A 189 -18.71 3.60 7.18
CA ALA A 189 -19.99 4.08 6.66
C ALA A 189 -20.62 3.02 5.76
N LEU A 190 -21.79 2.53 6.15
CA LEU A 190 -22.60 1.62 5.35
C LEU A 190 -23.54 2.45 4.48
N ARG A 191 -23.39 2.36 3.15
CA ARG A 191 -24.31 3.03 2.21
C ARG A 191 -25.63 2.27 1.99
N GLY A 192 -25.74 1.08 2.55
CA GLY A 192 -26.90 0.19 2.50
C GLY A 192 -26.57 -1.14 3.15
N THR A 193 -27.07 -2.25 2.61
CA THR A 193 -26.82 -3.58 3.16
C THR A 193 -25.54 -4.17 2.57
N PHE A 194 -24.49 -4.20 3.38
CA PHE A 194 -23.21 -4.77 2.98
C PHE A 194 -23.18 -6.30 3.19
N THR A 195 -22.85 -7.04 2.14
CA THR A 195 -22.73 -8.52 2.16
C THR A 195 -21.30 -9.02 1.87
N GLY A 196 -20.34 -8.10 1.81
CA GLY A 196 -18.94 -8.45 1.53
C GLY A 196 -18.13 -8.77 2.77
N LYS A 197 -16.81 -8.86 2.60
CA LYS A 197 -15.87 -9.04 3.72
C LYS A 197 -14.89 -7.88 3.84
N ILE A 198 -14.51 -7.53 5.06
CA ILE A 198 -13.37 -6.64 5.29
C ILE A 198 -12.08 -7.40 4.98
N VAL A 199 -11.88 -8.56 5.63
CA VAL A 199 -10.82 -9.51 5.32
C VAL A 199 -11.42 -10.72 4.62
N GLY A 200 -11.16 -10.82 3.32
CA GLY A 200 -11.64 -11.87 2.43
C GLY A 200 -10.87 -13.18 2.52
N ALA A 201 -11.07 -14.03 1.51
CA ALA A 201 -10.48 -15.36 1.43
C ALA A 201 -8.96 -15.35 1.17
N GLY A 202 -8.33 -16.50 1.39
CA GLY A 202 -6.95 -16.78 0.98
C GLY A 202 -5.87 -16.49 2.01
N PHE A 203 -6.23 -15.96 3.18
CA PHE A 203 -5.30 -15.78 4.29
C PHE A 203 -5.32 -17.00 5.22
N PRO A 204 -4.18 -17.68 5.43
CA PRO A 204 -4.09 -18.80 6.37
C PRO A 204 -4.03 -18.33 7.83
N CYS A 205 -3.44 -17.17 8.10
CA CYS A 205 -3.36 -16.54 9.43
C CYS A 205 -3.53 -15.02 9.31
N VAL A 206 -4.26 -14.41 10.26
CA VAL A 206 -4.58 -12.98 10.25
C VAL A 206 -4.34 -12.37 11.64
N SER A 207 -3.72 -11.19 11.66
CA SER A 207 -3.78 -10.29 12.82
C SER A 207 -4.62 -9.08 12.44
N LEU A 208 -5.82 -8.96 13.01
CA LEU A 208 -6.74 -7.85 12.75
C LEU A 208 -6.85 -7.00 14.01
N SER A 209 -6.33 -5.79 13.96
CA SER A 209 -6.37 -4.86 15.09
C SER A 209 -7.20 -3.63 14.75
N ALA A 210 -8.03 -3.20 15.70
CA ALA A 210 -8.84 -2.00 15.60
C ALA A 210 -8.61 -1.12 16.84
N ILE A 211 -8.04 0.06 16.65
CA ILE A 211 -7.69 1.00 17.71
C ILE A 211 -8.44 2.30 17.45
N ASN A 212 -9.15 2.80 18.46
CA ASN A 212 -9.99 4.00 18.31
C ASN A 212 -10.98 3.90 17.12
N CYS A 213 -11.48 2.70 16.82
CA CYS A 213 -12.40 2.48 15.70
C CYS A 213 -13.82 2.23 16.24
N THR A 214 -14.82 2.67 15.48
CA THR A 214 -16.22 2.28 15.69
C THR A 214 -16.62 1.30 14.61
N ILE A 215 -16.80 0.02 14.96
CA ILE A 215 -17.25 -1.04 14.06
C ILE A 215 -18.76 -1.22 14.25
N PRO A 216 -19.61 -0.92 13.25
CA PRO A 216 -21.04 -1.15 13.33
C PRO A 216 -21.37 -2.63 13.56
N ALA A 217 -22.36 -2.93 14.39
CA ALA A 217 -22.84 -4.30 14.61
C ALA A 217 -23.32 -4.98 13.32
N ALA A 218 -23.77 -4.20 12.33
CA ALA A 218 -24.12 -4.71 11.00
C ALA A 218 -22.93 -5.28 10.21
N LEU A 219 -21.69 -5.06 10.66
CA LEU A 219 -20.50 -5.71 10.10
C LEU A 219 -20.10 -6.99 10.82
N GLU A 220 -20.79 -7.39 11.89
CA GLU A 220 -20.61 -8.71 12.48
C GLU A 220 -20.88 -9.79 11.42
N GLY A 221 -20.02 -10.80 11.35
CA GLY A 221 -19.98 -11.82 10.32
C GLY A 221 -19.41 -11.34 8.99
N SER A 222 -19.10 -10.05 8.83
CA SER A 222 -18.48 -9.46 7.63
C SER A 222 -17.03 -9.03 7.84
N LEU A 223 -16.51 -9.10 9.06
CA LEU A 223 -15.11 -8.74 9.33
C LEU A 223 -14.11 -9.73 8.72
N LEU A 224 -14.40 -11.03 8.81
CA LEU A 224 -13.52 -12.10 8.35
C LEU A 224 -14.28 -13.12 7.50
N ASN A 225 -13.64 -13.61 6.45
CA ASN A 225 -14.21 -14.67 5.62
C ASN A 225 -14.38 -15.98 6.42
N GLY A 226 -15.53 -16.63 6.28
CA GLY A 226 -15.85 -17.90 6.95
C GLY A 226 -16.14 -17.80 8.45
N VAL A 227 -16.20 -16.59 9.01
CA VAL A 227 -16.56 -16.37 10.42
C VAL A 227 -17.99 -15.84 10.50
N ALA A 228 -18.84 -16.51 11.28
CA ALA A 228 -20.22 -16.10 11.49
C ALA A 228 -20.31 -14.91 12.47
N ALA A 229 -21.39 -14.15 12.37
CA ALA A 229 -21.66 -13.03 13.26
C ALA A 229 -21.72 -13.45 14.73
N GLY A 230 -21.13 -12.65 15.61
CA GLY A 230 -21.11 -12.85 17.06
C GLY A 230 -20.15 -13.96 17.52
N LYS A 231 -19.32 -14.50 16.63
CA LYS A 231 -18.33 -15.52 17.00
C LYS A 231 -17.28 -14.91 17.93
N ASP A 232 -16.99 -15.61 19.03
CA ASP A 232 -15.92 -15.22 19.95
C ASP A 232 -14.55 -15.41 19.27
N PRO A 233 -13.75 -14.35 19.11
CA PRO A 233 -12.43 -14.43 18.49
C PRO A 233 -11.48 -15.44 19.14
N ASN A 234 -11.59 -15.69 20.45
CA ASN A 234 -10.70 -16.64 21.14
C ASN A 234 -10.87 -18.10 20.65
N THR A 235 -11.95 -18.38 19.93
CA THR A 235 -12.25 -19.71 19.38
C THR A 235 -11.69 -19.92 17.97
N ILE A 236 -10.98 -18.94 17.42
CA ILE A 236 -10.46 -18.94 16.05
C ILE A 236 -8.93 -19.05 16.08
N PRO A 237 -8.34 -20.25 15.89
CA PRO A 237 -6.91 -20.47 16.14
C PRO A 237 -5.96 -19.69 15.22
N TRP A 238 -6.42 -19.30 14.04
CA TRP A 238 -5.64 -18.60 13.02
C TRP A 238 -5.75 -17.06 13.12
N LEU A 239 -6.50 -16.55 14.11
CA LEU A 239 -6.79 -15.13 14.29
C LEU A 239 -6.14 -14.59 15.55
N THR A 240 -5.49 -13.44 15.43
CA THR A 240 -5.13 -12.58 16.57
C THR A 240 -5.88 -11.25 16.43
N THR A 241 -6.68 -10.86 17.42
CA THR A 241 -7.45 -9.61 17.36
C THR A 241 -7.77 -9.05 18.74
N ASN A 242 -7.98 -7.74 18.81
CA ASN A 242 -8.54 -7.03 19.97
C ASN A 242 -10.02 -6.66 19.79
N ILE A 243 -10.65 -7.09 18.69
CA ILE A 243 -12.08 -6.92 18.44
C ILE A 243 -12.82 -8.00 19.22
N VAL A 244 -13.84 -7.62 19.99
CA VAL A 244 -14.53 -8.53 20.93
C VAL A 244 -15.70 -9.30 20.32
N LYS A 245 -16.22 -8.88 19.16
CA LYS A 245 -17.32 -9.52 18.44
C LYS A 245 -17.05 -9.49 16.95
N LEU A 246 -17.08 -10.65 16.31
CA LEU A 246 -16.73 -10.84 14.90
C LEU A 246 -17.94 -10.91 13.98
#